data_AF-A0A132CFN4-F1
#
_entry.id   AF-A0A132CFN4-F1
#
_cell.length_a   1.000
_cell.length_b   1.000
_cell.length_c   1.000
_cell.angle_alpha   90.00
_cell.angle_beta   90.00
_cell.angle_gamma   90.00
#
_symmetry.space_group_name_H-M   'P 1'
#
loop_
_entity.id
_entity.type
_entity.pdbx_description
1 polymer ?
#
loop_
_entity_poly.entity_id
_entity_poly.type
_entity_poly.pdbx_seq_one_letter_code
_entity_poly.pdbx_strand_id
1 'polypeptide(L)'
;MNETTVNFNPLLKPWRAPQPNHVAGKGQIEIPGQMPNLVWQTRKAEPTQYENDLGDALERVFESGATELADVVEGLNRIGFRAPDGVEWTAERFCAELAALAE
;
A
#
# COMPACT_ATOMS: atom_id res chain seq x y z
N MET A 1 -18.42 18.13 14.76
CA MET A 1 -17.99 16.77 14.37
C MET A 1 -16.59 16.61 14.93
N ASN A 2 -16.37 15.66 15.84
CA ASN A 2 -14.99 15.33 16.22
C ASN A 2 -14.33 14.68 15.01
N GLU A 3 -13.27 15.29 14.53
CA GLU A 3 -12.48 14.77 13.42
C GLU A 3 -11.66 13.60 13.97
N THR A 4 -12.09 12.37 13.69
CA THR A 4 -11.29 11.19 14.02
C THR A 4 -10.18 11.10 12.98
N THR A 5 -8.96 11.45 13.36
CA THR A 5 -7.78 11.21 12.53
C THR A 5 -7.63 9.71 12.32
N VAL A 6 -7.79 9.26 11.08
CA VAL A 6 -7.62 7.87 10.65
C VAL A 6 -6.45 7.79 9.69
N ASN A 7 -5.58 6.77 9.82
CA ASN A 7 -4.43 6.57 8.92
C ASN A 7 -4.76 5.71 7.69
N PHE A 8 -6.03 5.66 7.31
CA PHE A 8 -6.58 4.94 6.15
C PHE A 8 -7.87 5.62 5.69
N ASN A 9 -8.37 5.26 4.51
CA ASN A 9 -9.62 5.78 3.98
C ASN A 9 -10.82 4.94 4.46
N PRO A 10 -11.64 5.41 5.43
CA PRO A 10 -12.80 4.67 5.93
C PRO A 10 -13.96 4.62 4.92
N LEU A 11 -13.87 5.41 3.86
CA LEU A 11 -14.85 5.46 2.76
C LEU A 11 -14.43 4.61 1.55
N LEU A 12 -13.26 3.96 1.61
CA LEU A 12 -12.78 3.14 0.50
C LEU A 12 -13.68 1.92 0.33
N LYS A 13 -14.40 1.88 -0.79
CA LYS A 13 -15.23 0.74 -1.16
C LYS A 13 -14.40 -0.21 -2.03
N PRO A 14 -14.31 -1.52 -1.71
CA PRO A 14 -13.71 -2.48 -2.62
C PRO A 14 -14.45 -2.46 -3.95
N TRP A 15 -13.70 -2.57 -5.04
CA TRP A 15 -14.29 -2.60 -6.38
C TRP A 15 -15.22 -3.80 -6.51
N ARG A 16 -16.50 -3.57 -6.82
CA ARG A 16 -17.55 -4.60 -6.94
C ARG A 16 -18.17 -4.64 -8.34
N ALA A 17 -17.35 -4.55 -9.40
CA ALA A 17 -17.82 -4.55 -10.79
C ALA A 17 -19.11 -3.73 -10.98
N PRO A 18 -19.11 -2.43 -10.63
CA PRO A 18 -20.33 -1.65 -10.54
C PRO A 18 -21.03 -1.63 -11.91
N GLN A 19 -22.29 -2.07 -11.95
CA GLN A 19 -23.10 -1.88 -13.14
C GLN A 19 -23.33 -0.38 -13.32
N PRO A 20 -22.95 0.23 -14.46
CA PRO A 20 -23.17 1.64 -14.71
C PRO A 20 -24.67 1.93 -14.63
N ASN A 21 -25.06 2.86 -13.75
CA ASN A 21 -26.44 3.31 -13.73
C ASN A 21 -26.69 4.22 -14.94
N HIS A 22 -27.75 3.97 -15.70
CA HIS A 22 -28.14 4.82 -16.84
C HIS A 22 -28.96 6.05 -16.41
N VAL A 23 -29.16 6.25 -15.11
CA VAL A 23 -29.82 7.42 -14.54
C VAL A 23 -28.76 8.35 -13.95
N ALA A 24 -28.81 9.64 -14.29
CA ALA A 24 -27.94 10.64 -13.68
C ALA A 24 -28.09 10.59 -12.15
N GLY A 25 -26.99 10.35 -11.46
CA GLY A 25 -26.98 10.32 -10.00
C GLY A 25 -27.43 11.67 -9.44
N LYS A 26 -28.45 11.69 -8.58
CA LYS A 26 -28.79 12.86 -7.77
C LYS A 26 -27.94 12.84 -6.50
N GLY A 27 -27.16 13.89 -6.25
CA GLY A 27 -26.77 14.23 -4.87
C GLY A 27 -25.37 14.73 -4.59
N GLN A 28 -24.36 14.56 -5.45
CA GLN A 28 -23.01 15.05 -5.15
C GLN A 28 -22.28 15.51 -6.42
N ILE A 29 -22.44 16.80 -6.75
CA ILE A 29 -21.50 17.51 -7.63
C ILE A 29 -20.49 18.15 -6.70
N GLU A 30 -19.24 17.68 -6.75
CA GLU A 30 -18.14 18.29 -6.01
C GLU A 30 -17.82 19.65 -6.60
N ILE A 31 -17.64 20.67 -5.74
CA ILE A 31 -17.24 22.00 -6.19
C ILE A 31 -15.70 22.02 -6.27
N PRO A 32 -15.11 22.29 -7.44
CA PRO A 32 -13.65 22.37 -7.58
C PRO A 32 -13.05 23.36 -6.57
N GLY A 33 -11.99 22.94 -5.87
CA GLY A 33 -11.33 23.75 -4.84
C GLY A 33 -12.02 23.78 -3.47
N GLN A 34 -13.17 23.14 -3.30
CA GLN A 34 -13.83 22.98 -2.00
C GLN A 34 -13.74 21.58 -1.42
N MET A 35 -13.36 20.58 -2.23
CA MET A 35 -13.08 19.23 -1.73
C MET A 35 -11.69 19.15 -1.11
N PRO A 36 -11.56 18.74 0.16
CA PRO A 36 -10.27 18.42 0.72
C PRO A 36 -9.70 17.17 0.06
N ASN A 37 -8.38 17.11 -0.13
CA ASN A 37 -7.72 15.88 -0.50
C ASN A 37 -7.88 14.87 0.64
N LEU A 38 -8.55 13.77 0.37
CA LEU A 38 -8.64 12.68 1.33
C LEU A 38 -7.25 12.07 1.50
N VAL A 39 -6.67 12.22 2.69
CA VAL A 39 -5.40 11.57 3.00
C VAL A 39 -5.62 10.05 2.95
N TRP A 40 -4.69 9.31 2.35
CA TRP A 40 -4.75 7.85 2.22
C TRP A 40 -5.85 7.30 1.29
N GLN A 41 -6.14 7.97 0.16
CA GLN A 41 -7.23 7.63 -0.76
C GLN A 41 -7.36 6.13 -1.10
N THR A 42 -6.25 5.41 -1.26
CA THR A 42 -6.21 4.00 -1.67
C THR A 42 -5.96 3.01 -0.54
N ARG A 43 -5.72 3.48 0.69
CA ARG A 43 -5.39 2.62 1.82
C ARG A 43 -6.66 2.18 2.54
N LYS A 44 -6.93 0.87 2.56
CA LYS A 44 -8.15 0.27 3.18
C LYS A 44 -8.07 0.11 4.70
N ALA A 45 -6.88 0.02 5.26
CA ALA A 45 -6.62 -0.21 6.69
C ALA A 45 -5.26 0.39 7.09
N GLU A 46 -5.02 0.59 8.38
CA GLU A 46 -3.68 0.97 8.86
C GLU A 46 -2.67 -0.14 8.53
N PRO A 47 -1.42 0.21 8.16
CA PRO A 47 -0.38 -0.79 7.97
C PRO A 47 -0.12 -1.56 9.25
N THR A 48 0.08 -2.86 9.09
CA THR A 48 0.62 -3.72 10.12
C THR A 48 2.06 -3.35 10.46
N GLN A 49 2.55 -3.81 11.62
CA GLN A 49 3.96 -3.62 11.98
C GLN A 49 4.90 -4.25 10.94
N TYR A 50 4.54 -5.42 10.41
CA TYR A 50 5.32 -6.09 9.36
C TYR A 50 5.45 -5.23 8.10
N GLU A 51 4.35 -4.63 7.62
CA GLU A 51 4.38 -3.76 6.44
C GLU A 51 5.24 -2.51 6.66
N ASN A 52 5.22 -1.93 7.88
CA ASN A 52 6.08 -0.82 8.23
C ASN A 52 7.56 -1.25 8.26
N ASP A 53 7.88 -2.37 8.90
CA ASP A 53 9.25 -2.89 9.00
C ASP A 53 9.81 -3.25 7.60
N LEU A 54 8.97 -3.82 6.73
CA LEU A 54 9.33 -4.07 5.33
C LEU A 54 9.57 -2.77 4.57
N GLY A 55 8.75 -1.74 4.80
CA GLY A 55 8.94 -0.39 4.24
C GLY A 55 10.29 0.20 4.63
N ASP A 56 10.59 0.23 5.94
CA ASP A 56 11.87 0.72 6.47
C ASP A 56 13.07 -0.06 5.90
N ALA A 57 12.93 -1.38 5.75
CA ALA A 57 13.96 -2.22 5.15
C ALA A 57 14.20 -1.87 3.67
N LEU A 58 13.12 -1.68 2.91
CA LEU A 58 13.20 -1.28 1.50
C LEU A 58 13.82 0.10 1.34
N GLU A 59 13.45 1.08 2.16
CA GLU A 59 14.05 2.42 2.14
C GLU A 59 15.57 2.34 2.29
N ARG A 60 16.06 1.59 3.29
CA ARG A 60 17.50 1.39 3.51
C ARG A 60 18.20 0.72 2.32
N VAL A 61 17.54 -0.25 1.69
CA VAL A 61 18.09 -0.96 0.53
C VAL A 61 18.16 -0.05 -0.70
N PHE A 62 17.13 0.73 -0.97
CA PHE A 62 17.13 1.72 -2.05
C PHE A 62 18.13 2.85 -1.81
N GLU A 63 18.24 3.36 -0.57
CA GLU A 63 19.27 4.35 -0.19
C GLU A 63 20.69 3.82 -0.42
N SER A 64 20.89 2.51 -0.32
CA SER A 64 22.18 1.86 -0.61
C SER A 64 22.49 1.69 -2.10
N GLY A 65 21.58 2.11 -2.98
CA GLY A 65 21.76 2.11 -4.43
C GLY A 65 21.15 0.93 -5.17
N ALA A 66 20.25 0.17 -4.55
CA ALA A 66 19.48 -0.86 -5.25
C ALA A 66 18.61 -0.20 -6.34
N THR A 67 18.65 -0.74 -7.56
CA THR A 67 17.85 -0.22 -8.68
C THR A 67 17.02 -1.30 -9.37
N GLU A 68 17.46 -2.55 -9.28
CA GLU A 68 16.80 -3.70 -9.86
C GLU A 68 16.31 -4.66 -8.77
N LEU A 69 15.36 -5.54 -9.13
CA LEU A 69 14.79 -6.54 -8.21
C LEU A 69 15.86 -7.41 -7.54
N ALA A 70 16.90 -7.81 -8.28
CA ALA A 70 17.99 -8.61 -7.74
C ALA A 70 18.76 -7.87 -6.64
N ASP A 71 19.02 -6.57 -6.83
CA ASP A 71 19.70 -5.73 -5.83
C ASP A 71 18.85 -5.61 -4.56
N VAL A 72 17.53 -5.49 -4.72
CA VAL A 72 16.60 -5.40 -3.59
C VAL A 72 16.64 -6.67 -2.75
N VAL A 73 16.51 -7.83 -3.39
CA VAL A 73 16.56 -9.13 -2.73
C VAL A 73 17.91 -9.35 -2.03
N GLU A 74 19.01 -9.04 -2.70
CA GLU A 74 20.34 -9.14 -2.09
C GLU A 74 20.48 -8.19 -0.90
N GLY A 75 20.03 -6.94 -1.03
CA GLY A 75 20.05 -5.93 0.01
C GLY A 75 19.27 -6.35 1.25
N LEU A 76 18.04 -6.84 1.07
CA LEU A 76 17.19 -7.34 2.17
C LEU A 76 17.88 -8.49 2.92
N ASN A 77 18.42 -9.47 2.18
CA ASN A 77 19.16 -10.58 2.78
C ASN A 77 20.42 -10.12 3.51
N ARG A 78 21.16 -9.15 2.95
CA ARG A 78 22.37 -8.58 3.53
C ARG A 78 22.11 -7.89 4.86
N ILE A 79 21.00 -7.16 4.98
CA ILE A 79 20.60 -6.51 6.25
C ILE A 79 19.88 -7.46 7.22
N GLY A 80 19.72 -8.73 6.83
CA GLY A 80 19.11 -9.77 7.65
C GLY A 80 17.58 -9.68 7.74
N PHE A 81 16.92 -8.92 6.86
CA PHE A 81 15.46 -8.88 6.79
C PHE A 81 14.97 -10.14 6.06
N ARG A 82 14.34 -11.06 6.80
CA ARG A 82 13.91 -12.37 6.28
C ARG A 82 12.45 -12.36 5.83
N ALA A 83 12.09 -13.34 5.00
CA ALA A 83 10.71 -13.59 4.65
C ALA A 83 9.86 -13.92 5.90
N PRO A 84 8.52 -13.83 5.83
CA PRO A 84 7.65 -14.11 6.98
C PRO A 84 7.84 -15.50 7.63
N ASP A 85 8.31 -16.49 6.85
CA ASP A 85 8.65 -17.83 7.34
C ASP A 85 10.10 -17.96 7.86
N GLY A 86 10.84 -16.85 7.92
CA GLY A 86 12.21 -16.77 8.41
C GLY A 86 13.29 -17.12 7.39
N VAL A 87 12.92 -17.46 6.15
CA VAL A 87 13.87 -17.87 5.10
C VAL A 87 14.43 -16.65 4.36
N GLU A 88 15.57 -16.83 3.68
CA GLU A 88 16.12 -15.82 2.78
C GLU A 88 15.17 -15.50 1.62
N TRP A 89 15.21 -14.26 1.16
CA TRP A 89 14.45 -13.81 -0.01
C TRP A 89 15.01 -14.40 -1.29
N THR A 90 14.10 -14.83 -2.17
CA THR A 90 14.34 -14.95 -3.62
C THR A 90 13.45 -13.94 -4.33
N ALA A 91 13.75 -13.64 -5.60
CA ALA A 91 12.94 -12.74 -6.42
C ALA A 91 11.48 -13.21 -6.52
N GLU A 92 11.27 -14.50 -6.71
CA GLU A 92 9.93 -15.09 -6.83
C GLU A 92 9.13 -14.93 -5.54
N ARG A 93 9.77 -15.18 -4.40
CA ARG A 93 9.13 -15.05 -3.08
C ARG A 93 8.81 -13.60 -2.75
N PHE A 94 9.72 -12.68 -3.05
CA PHE A 94 9.51 -11.25 -2.83
C PHE A 94 8.36 -10.73 -3.68
N CYS A 95 8.30 -11.08 -4.97
CA CYS A 95 7.18 -10.73 -5.84
C CYS A 95 5.86 -11.34 -5.36
N ALA A 96 5.87 -12.59 -4.89
CA ALA A 96 4.68 -13.23 -4.34
C ALA A 96 4.18 -12.53 -3.06
N GLU A 97 5.09 -12.09 -2.18
CA GLU A 97 4.75 -11.32 -1.00
C GLU A 97 4.12 -9.96 -1.37
N LEU A 98 4.74 -9.21 -2.28
CA LEU A 98 4.19 -7.93 -2.74
C LEU A 98 2.80 -8.09 -3.38
N ALA A 99 2.59 -9.18 -4.12
CA ALA A 99 1.28 -9.50 -4.68
C ALA A 99 0.26 -9.83 -3.59
N ALA A 100 0.65 -10.56 -2.55
CA ALA A 100 -0.23 -10.89 -1.43
C ALA A 100 -0.61 -9.65 -0.59
N LEU A 101 0.32 -8.71 -0.39
CA LEU A 101 0.08 -7.44 0.32
C LEU A 101 -0.80 -6.46 -0.47
N ALA A 102 -0.92 -6.65 -1.80
CA ALA A 102 -1.75 -5.81 -2.64
C ALA A 102 -3.27 -6.11 -2.54
N GLU A 103 -3.63 -7.29 -2.02
CA GLU A 103 -5.02 -7.75 -1.83
C GLU A 103 -5.66 -7.18 -0.57
#